data_AF-A0A9X2GD72-F1
#
_entry.id   AF-A0A9X2GD72-F1
#
_cell.length_a   1.000
_cell.length_b   1.000
_cell.length_c   1.000
_cell.angle_alpha   90.00
_cell.angle_beta   90.00
_cell.angle_gamma   90.00
#
_symmetry.space_group_name_H-M   'P 1'
#
loop_
_entity.id
_entity.type
_entity.pdbx_description
1 polymer ?
#
loop_
_entity_poly.entity_id
_entity_poly.type
_entity_poly.pdbx_seq_one_letter_code
_entity_poly.pdbx_strand_id
1 'polypeptide(L)'
;MATDPVPPVQDRVRAPRRARRLLLGAVATALMAVAMTVGPSILGAPDEVYAGEAVTVDRDGNDYVFYFTKGDPDPESLRKAFRSVGLDVSVTLVPVSPRDPFPYFSLVRNGGIQTSYRSAECAERVGGCLGSMRVSAELTGPAEFRLGRPARPGEPYVASVDATLPGEVLAGVQIDGKTAAEVVRIARERGLRVIYTIDWPLKEGVGFSTEGFEGEIPASRIDPAWAVASVETYNDGAIIMHVLPGPGATPPPEFCRHHGDTYPPIAC
;
A
#
# COMPACT_ATOMS: atom_id res chain seq x y z
N MET A 1 18.99 -95.61 58.35
CA MET A 1 18.08 -94.95 57.39
C MET A 1 18.50 -93.50 57.25
N ALA A 2 19.40 -93.24 56.32
CA ALA A 2 19.83 -91.91 55.88
C ALA A 2 20.50 -92.15 54.53
N THR A 3 19.88 -91.69 53.45
CA THR A 3 20.45 -91.73 52.10
C THR A 3 20.05 -90.44 51.42
N ASP A 4 21.02 -89.54 51.33
CA ASP A 4 20.99 -88.39 50.43
C ASP A 4 20.90 -88.85 48.97
N PRO A 5 20.14 -88.14 48.12
CA PRO A 5 20.09 -88.39 46.69
C PRO A 5 20.94 -87.37 45.92
N VAL A 6 21.63 -87.80 44.87
CA VAL A 6 21.92 -86.91 43.72
C VAL A 6 21.61 -87.67 42.42
N PRO A 7 20.58 -87.25 41.67
CA PRO A 7 20.20 -87.82 40.38
C PRO A 7 20.98 -87.20 39.21
N PRO A 8 20.85 -87.75 37.98
CA PRO A 8 21.85 -87.67 36.93
C PRO A 8 21.69 -86.46 35.99
N VAL A 9 22.78 -86.24 35.24
CA VAL A 9 22.91 -85.36 34.08
C VAL A 9 21.84 -85.67 33.04
N GLN A 10 21.08 -84.65 32.62
CA GLN A 10 20.06 -84.73 31.57
C GLN A 10 20.48 -84.07 30.26
N ASP A 11 19.93 -84.67 29.21
CA ASP A 11 20.21 -84.52 27.79
C ASP A 11 19.81 -83.20 27.14
N ARG A 12 20.40 -83.03 25.94
CA ARG A 12 20.11 -82.02 24.92
C ARG A 12 18.65 -82.06 24.46
N VAL A 13 18.02 -80.89 24.35
CA VAL A 13 17.06 -80.59 23.27
C VAL A 13 17.22 -79.14 22.81
N ARG A 14 17.51 -78.96 21.52
CA ARG A 14 17.45 -77.68 20.80
C ARG A 14 16.11 -77.60 20.06
N ALA A 15 15.37 -76.50 20.24
CA ALA A 15 14.40 -75.97 19.27
C ALA A 15 14.14 -74.46 19.58
N PRO A 16 13.75 -73.65 18.59
CA PRO A 16 14.21 -72.27 18.44
C PRO A 16 13.30 -71.23 19.11
N ARG A 17 13.90 -70.35 19.92
CA ARG A 17 13.21 -69.24 20.59
C ARG A 17 13.07 -68.02 19.66
N ARG A 18 12.08 -68.03 18.77
CA ARG A 18 11.40 -66.81 18.32
C ARG A 18 10.37 -66.42 19.39
N ALA A 19 10.82 -65.82 20.49
CA ALA A 19 10.02 -65.08 21.47
C ALA A 19 10.90 -64.80 22.70
N ARG A 20 11.43 -63.57 22.80
CA ARG A 20 11.89 -62.86 24.03
C ARG A 20 12.91 -61.80 23.65
N ARG A 21 12.44 -60.70 23.06
CA ARG A 21 13.01 -59.36 23.30
C ARG A 21 11.87 -58.36 23.30
N LEU A 22 11.06 -58.47 24.34
CA LEU A 22 10.25 -57.38 24.86
C LEU A 22 10.60 -57.25 26.35
N LEU A 23 10.59 -56.00 26.79
CA LEU A 23 10.65 -55.49 28.16
C LEU A 23 12.03 -55.06 28.66
N LEU A 24 12.32 -53.77 28.45
CA LEU A 24 12.84 -52.78 29.43
C LEU A 24 13.15 -51.49 28.64
N GLY A 25 12.53 -50.34 28.86
CA GLY A 25 11.57 -49.92 29.87
C GLY A 25 10.82 -48.66 29.43
N ALA A 26 9.72 -48.39 30.12
CA ALA A 26 8.88 -47.23 29.93
C ALA A 26 9.47 -46.01 30.64
N VAL A 27 9.56 -44.88 29.94
CA VAL A 27 9.38 -43.55 30.52
C VAL A 27 8.43 -42.80 29.59
N ALA A 28 7.21 -42.59 30.09
CA ALA A 28 6.26 -41.65 29.51
C ALA A 28 6.70 -40.24 29.89
N THR A 29 6.66 -39.29 28.96
CA THR A 29 5.70 -38.17 28.96
C THR A 29 5.93 -37.27 27.75
N ALA A 30 4.80 -36.79 27.23
CA ALA A 30 4.67 -35.88 26.11
C ALA A 30 5.54 -34.63 26.23
N LEU A 31 6.10 -34.21 25.09
CA LEU A 31 6.15 -32.83 24.60
C LEU A 31 6.49 -32.91 23.10
N MET A 32 5.45 -33.09 22.28
CA MET A 32 5.52 -32.69 20.87
C MET A 32 5.43 -31.16 20.82
N ALA A 33 6.13 -30.63 19.82
CA ALA A 33 6.15 -29.24 19.37
C ALA A 33 6.98 -28.26 20.21
N VAL A 34 8.22 -28.01 19.78
CA VAL A 34 8.74 -26.66 19.45
C VAL A 34 9.91 -26.79 18.45
N ALA A 35 9.81 -26.02 17.37
CA ALA A 35 10.84 -25.52 16.45
C ALA A 35 11.63 -26.50 15.56
N MET A 36 11.02 -26.91 14.45
CA MET A 36 11.72 -27.02 13.17
C MET A 36 11.34 -25.81 12.31
N THR A 37 12.17 -24.77 12.27
CA THR A 37 12.32 -23.86 11.12
C THR A 37 13.64 -23.09 11.25
N VAL A 38 14.75 -23.77 10.98
CA VAL A 38 15.93 -23.10 10.41
C VAL A 38 16.28 -23.91 9.17
N GLY A 39 15.57 -23.63 8.09
CA GLY A 39 15.96 -24.08 6.76
C GLY A 39 17.20 -23.30 6.31
N PRO A 40 18.14 -23.93 5.59
CA PRO A 40 19.30 -23.22 5.05
C PRO A 40 18.85 -22.31 3.91
N SER A 41 18.78 -21.00 4.17
CA SER A 41 18.54 -19.96 3.16
C SER A 41 19.74 -19.86 2.21
N ILE A 42 19.79 -20.73 1.20
CA ILE A 42 20.84 -20.71 0.15
C ILE A 42 20.34 -20.02 -1.14
N LEU A 43 19.08 -19.57 -1.18
CA LEU A 43 18.55 -18.70 -2.23
C LEU A 43 17.65 -17.66 -1.53
N GLY A 44 17.96 -16.37 -1.68
CA GLY A 44 17.35 -15.26 -0.94
C GLY A 44 15.88 -14.98 -1.27
N ALA A 45 15.00 -15.95 -1.03
CA ALA A 45 13.57 -15.76 -1.06
C ALA A 45 13.13 -15.03 0.24
N PRO A 46 12.19 -14.07 0.16
CA PRO A 46 11.61 -13.44 1.35
C PRO A 46 10.96 -14.48 2.28
N ASP A 47 11.16 -14.33 3.58
CA ASP A 47 10.55 -15.21 4.58
C ASP A 47 9.15 -14.71 4.92
N GLU A 48 8.10 -15.52 4.71
CA GLU A 48 6.75 -15.17 5.17
C GLU A 48 6.73 -15.11 6.71
N VAL A 49 6.40 -13.94 7.26
CA VAL A 49 6.34 -13.72 8.72
C VAL A 49 4.92 -13.56 9.23
N TYR A 50 3.96 -13.27 8.35
CA TYR A 50 2.55 -13.19 8.68
C TYR A 50 1.67 -13.47 7.45
N ALA A 51 0.57 -14.21 7.65
CA ALA A 51 -0.47 -14.35 6.65
C ALA A 51 -1.84 -14.21 7.31
N GLY A 52 -2.65 -13.29 6.78
CA GLY A 52 -4.03 -13.05 7.18
C GLY A 52 -4.95 -12.92 5.97
N GLU A 53 -6.25 -12.72 6.20
CA GLU A 53 -7.24 -12.62 5.11
C GLU A 53 -6.96 -11.46 4.16
N ALA A 54 -6.55 -10.31 4.71
CA ALA A 54 -6.41 -9.05 4.00
C ALA A 54 -4.97 -8.68 3.64
N VAL A 55 -3.99 -9.33 4.27
CA VAL A 55 -2.58 -8.98 4.11
C VAL A 55 -1.67 -10.17 4.39
N THR A 56 -0.67 -10.34 3.53
CA THR A 56 0.49 -11.20 3.75
C THR A 56 1.71 -10.31 3.99
N VAL A 57 2.60 -10.70 4.90
CA VAL A 57 3.81 -9.94 5.22
C VAL A 57 5.02 -10.85 5.10
N ASP A 58 5.99 -10.36 4.33
CA ASP A 58 7.28 -10.99 4.18
C ASP A 58 8.34 -10.16 4.85
N ARG A 59 9.40 -10.83 5.28
CA ARG A 59 10.66 -10.21 5.62
C ARG A 59 11.62 -10.34 4.45
N ASP A 60 12.09 -9.21 3.95
CA ASP A 60 13.06 -9.08 2.88
C ASP A 60 14.25 -8.26 3.39
N GLY A 61 15.27 -8.95 3.89
CA GLY A 61 16.42 -8.33 4.55
C GLY A 61 16.01 -7.48 5.76
N ASN A 62 16.19 -6.16 5.66
CA ASN A 62 15.86 -5.20 6.72
C ASN A 62 14.49 -4.56 6.55
N ASP A 63 13.70 -5.03 5.58
CA ASP A 63 12.40 -4.49 5.27
C ASP A 63 11.31 -5.55 5.48
N TYR A 64 10.11 -5.07 5.76
CA TYR A 64 8.87 -5.84 5.66
C TYR A 64 8.15 -5.47 4.37
N VAL A 65 7.71 -6.46 3.60
CA VAL A 65 6.87 -6.27 2.41
C VAL A 65 5.46 -6.72 2.74
N PHE A 66 4.52 -5.79 2.72
CA PHE A 66 3.09 -6.04 2.96
C PHE A 66 2.39 -6.19 1.61
N TYR A 67 1.80 -7.34 1.35
CA TYR A 67 0.97 -7.62 0.18
C TYR A 67 -0.50 -7.57 0.57
N PHE A 68 -1.25 -6.63 -0.01
CA PHE A 68 -2.66 -6.43 0.30
C PHE A 68 -3.51 -7.27 -0.66
N THR A 69 -4.36 -8.12 -0.09
CA THR A 69 -5.19 -9.07 -0.85
C THR A 69 -6.67 -8.68 -0.88
N LYS A 70 -7.03 -7.58 -0.21
CA LYS A 70 -8.40 -7.06 -0.11
C LYS A 70 -8.40 -5.54 -0.26
N GLY A 71 -9.29 -5.01 -1.10
CA GLY A 71 -9.32 -3.58 -1.45
C GLY A 71 -10.04 -2.69 -0.42
N ASP A 72 -10.76 -3.30 0.53
CA ASP A 72 -11.36 -2.61 1.68
C ASP A 72 -11.19 -3.50 2.93
N PRO A 73 -9.95 -3.58 3.45
CA PRO A 73 -9.66 -4.44 4.58
C PRO A 73 -10.10 -3.81 5.90
N ASP A 74 -10.50 -4.67 6.85
CA ASP A 74 -10.81 -4.23 8.21
C ASP A 74 -9.57 -3.57 8.86
N PRO A 75 -9.65 -2.32 9.33
CA PRO A 75 -8.50 -1.61 9.91
C PRO A 75 -7.88 -2.32 11.11
N GLU A 76 -8.69 -3.02 11.90
CA GLU A 76 -8.21 -3.79 13.05
C GLU A 76 -7.38 -5.01 12.63
N SER A 77 -7.79 -5.70 11.56
CA SER A 77 -6.99 -6.75 10.93
C SER A 77 -5.64 -6.23 10.44
N LEU A 78 -5.60 -5.05 9.79
CA LEU A 78 -4.33 -4.46 9.35
C LEU A 78 -3.43 -4.06 10.53
N ARG A 79 -4.01 -3.41 11.54
CA ARG A 79 -3.28 -3.06 12.77
C ARG A 79 -2.71 -4.29 13.48
N LYS A 80 -3.39 -5.43 13.43
CA LYS A 80 -2.88 -6.70 13.93
C LYS A 80 -1.66 -7.17 13.13
N ALA A 81 -1.69 -7.09 11.80
CA ALA A 81 -0.57 -7.45 10.95
C ALA A 81 0.68 -6.59 11.21
N PHE A 82 0.53 -5.25 11.26
CA PHE A 82 1.65 -4.35 11.59
C PHE A 82 2.27 -4.65 12.96
N ARG A 83 1.44 -4.85 13.99
CA ARG A 83 1.94 -5.18 15.33
C ARG A 83 2.61 -6.56 15.41
N SER A 84 2.21 -7.50 14.55
CA SER A 84 2.83 -8.84 14.53
C SER A 84 4.32 -8.79 14.16
N VAL A 85 4.74 -7.74 13.46
CA VAL A 85 6.13 -7.49 13.07
C VAL A 85 6.79 -6.35 13.87
N GLY A 86 6.16 -5.92 14.97
CA GLY A 86 6.71 -4.94 15.91
C GLY A 86 6.54 -3.48 15.49
N LEU A 87 5.73 -3.18 14.47
CA LEU A 87 5.47 -1.81 14.03
C LEU A 87 4.30 -1.18 14.80
N ASP A 88 4.51 0.02 15.35
CA ASP A 88 3.49 0.83 16.02
C ASP A 88 2.85 1.81 15.04
N VAL A 89 1.82 1.32 14.35
CA VAL A 89 1.18 2.00 13.22
C VAL A 89 -0.32 2.12 13.46
N SER A 90 -0.87 3.32 13.24
CA SER A 90 -2.31 3.52 13.05
C SER A 90 -2.66 3.39 11.56
N VAL A 91 -3.86 2.89 11.27
CA VAL A 91 -4.37 2.77 9.90
C VAL A 91 -5.64 3.59 9.76
N THR A 92 -5.67 4.48 8.77
CA THR A 92 -6.84 5.29 8.42
C THR A 92 -7.29 4.93 7.01
N LEU A 93 -8.58 4.58 6.85
CA LEU A 93 -9.16 4.39 5.53
C LEU A 93 -9.58 5.73 4.92
N VAL A 94 -9.09 6.03 3.72
CA VAL A 94 -9.39 7.27 2.99
C VAL A 94 -10.14 6.98 1.69
N PRO A 95 -11.10 7.82 1.29
CA PRO A 95 -11.81 7.63 0.04
C PRO A 95 -10.86 7.79 -1.16
N VAL A 96 -10.88 6.81 -2.06
CA VAL A 96 -10.22 6.85 -3.37
C VAL A 96 -11.21 6.47 -4.46
N SER A 97 -10.82 6.68 -5.72
CA SER A 97 -11.62 6.22 -6.86
C SER A 97 -11.92 4.72 -6.72
N PRO A 98 -13.20 4.29 -6.80
CA PRO A 98 -13.53 2.87 -6.85
C PRO A 98 -12.94 2.13 -8.06
N ARG A 99 -12.36 2.88 -9.02
CA ARG A 99 -11.87 2.38 -10.31
C ARG A 99 -10.35 2.42 -10.41
N ASP A 100 -9.66 2.98 -9.41
CA ASP A 100 -8.21 2.89 -9.31
C ASP A 100 -7.85 1.58 -8.59
N PRO A 101 -7.20 0.62 -9.27
CA PRO A 101 -6.89 -0.69 -8.69
C PRO A 101 -5.79 -0.64 -7.63
N PHE A 102 -5.11 0.50 -7.47
CA PHE A 102 -3.99 0.58 -6.54
C PHE A 102 -4.45 0.98 -5.14
N PRO A 103 -4.02 0.25 -4.10
CA PRO A 103 -4.14 0.77 -2.76
C PRO A 103 -3.27 2.04 -2.64
N TYR A 104 -3.92 3.18 -2.45
CA TYR A 104 -3.26 4.42 -2.06
C TYR A 104 -2.61 4.21 -0.68
N PHE A 105 -1.30 4.44 -0.58
CA PHE A 105 -0.60 4.45 0.69
C PHE A 105 -0.03 5.85 0.97
N SER A 106 -0.02 6.25 2.23
CA SER A 106 0.81 7.38 2.66
C SER A 106 1.22 7.19 4.10
N LEU A 107 2.47 7.53 4.42
CA LEU A 107 2.99 7.56 5.78
C LEU A 107 3.00 9.01 6.28
N VAL A 108 2.36 9.25 7.42
CA VAL A 108 2.40 10.56 8.09
C VAL A 108 3.29 10.46 9.33
N ARG A 109 4.27 11.37 9.45
CA ARG A 109 5.21 11.45 10.57
C ARG A 109 5.44 12.92 10.96
N ASN A 110 5.48 13.21 12.27
CA ASN A 110 5.75 14.55 12.80
C ASN A 110 4.87 15.67 12.21
N GLY A 111 3.61 15.37 11.85
CA GLY A 111 2.69 16.34 11.25
C GLY A 111 2.90 16.65 9.76
N GLY A 112 3.88 16.00 9.11
CA GLY A 112 4.11 16.08 7.66
C GLY A 112 3.81 14.74 6.97
N ILE A 113 3.35 14.81 5.72
CA ILE A 113 3.25 13.64 4.84
C ILE A 113 4.66 13.36 4.33
N GLN A 114 5.25 12.23 4.72
CA GLN A 114 6.50 11.76 4.13
C GLN A 114 6.14 10.64 3.16
N THR A 115 5.98 10.99 1.88
CA THR A 115 5.73 10.01 0.81
C THR A 115 7.04 9.29 0.49
N SER A 116 7.45 8.36 1.35
CA SER A 116 8.58 7.46 1.07
C SER A 116 8.18 6.02 1.36
N TYR A 117 7.29 5.48 0.55
CA TYR A 117 7.17 4.04 0.37
C TYR A 117 7.60 3.71 -1.06
N ARG A 118 8.32 2.60 -1.21
CA ARG A 118 8.58 2.02 -2.52
C ARG A 118 7.44 1.06 -2.79
N SER A 119 6.72 1.24 -3.89
CA SER A 119 5.89 0.16 -4.41
C SER A 119 6.80 -1.04 -4.60
N ALA A 120 6.40 -2.17 -4.02
CA ALA A 120 7.01 -3.44 -4.34
C ALA A 120 6.12 -4.15 -5.37
N GLU A 121 6.71 -5.06 -6.13
CA GLU A 121 5.93 -5.93 -7.00
C GLU A 121 5.18 -6.94 -6.13
N CYS A 122 3.95 -7.26 -6.54
CA CYS A 122 3.23 -8.36 -5.93
C CYS A 122 4.01 -9.66 -6.13
N ALA A 123 4.28 -10.39 -5.05
CA ALA A 123 4.94 -11.68 -5.16
C ALA A 123 4.00 -12.69 -5.83
N GLU A 124 4.50 -13.46 -6.80
CA GLU A 124 3.72 -14.45 -7.56
C GLU A 124 2.99 -15.46 -6.65
N ARG A 125 3.60 -15.78 -5.49
CA ARG A 125 3.04 -16.71 -4.51
C ARG A 125 1.84 -16.15 -3.73
N VAL A 126 1.64 -14.83 -3.72
CA VAL A 126 0.55 -14.18 -3.00
C VAL A 126 -0.63 -14.01 -3.96
N GLY A 127 -1.52 -15.01 -3.95
CA GLY A 127 -2.74 -14.99 -4.76
C GLY A 127 -3.64 -13.80 -4.40
N GLY A 128 -4.17 -13.12 -5.42
CA GLY A 128 -5.09 -11.99 -5.22
C GLY A 128 -4.43 -10.72 -4.69
N CYS A 129 -3.11 -10.58 -4.80
CA CYS A 129 -2.42 -9.34 -4.46
C CYS A 129 -2.90 -8.17 -5.32
N LEU A 130 -3.45 -7.15 -4.67
CA LEU A 130 -3.95 -5.91 -5.27
C LEU A 130 -2.88 -4.82 -5.28
N GLY A 131 -1.89 -4.95 -4.40
CA GLY A 131 -0.75 -4.05 -4.32
C GLY A 131 0.15 -4.45 -3.17
N SER A 132 1.35 -3.89 -3.14
CA SER A 132 2.28 -4.13 -2.05
C SER A 132 3.09 -2.90 -1.70
N MET A 133 3.53 -2.86 -0.45
CA MET A 133 4.37 -1.78 0.06
C MET A 133 5.52 -2.34 0.88
N ARG A 134 6.68 -1.71 0.74
CA ARG A 134 7.86 -2.03 1.53
C ARG A 134 8.04 -1.00 2.65
N VAL A 135 8.24 -1.48 3.87
CA VAL A 135 8.46 -0.67 5.07
C VAL A 135 9.71 -1.13 5.78
N SER A 136 10.60 -0.21 6.13
CA SER A 136 11.81 -0.55 6.89
C SER A 136 11.46 -1.06 8.28
N ALA A 137 12.14 -2.13 8.71
CA ALA A 137 12.06 -2.64 10.08
C ALA A 137 12.64 -1.65 11.12
N GLU A 138 13.37 -0.63 10.68
CA GLU A 138 13.93 0.44 11.52
C GLU A 138 12.94 1.60 11.74
N LEU A 139 11.71 1.49 11.22
CA LEU A 139 10.67 2.48 11.45
C LEU A 139 10.37 2.58 12.95
N THR A 140 10.82 3.67 13.57
CA THR A 140 10.64 3.94 15.01
C THR A 140 9.63 5.04 15.26
N GLY A 141 8.87 4.96 16.36
CA GLY A 141 7.87 5.96 16.74
C GLY A 141 6.53 5.84 16.00
N PRO A 142 5.49 6.57 16.46
CA PRO A 142 4.15 6.46 15.92
C PRO A 142 4.12 6.93 14.46
N ALA A 143 3.43 6.16 13.63
CA ALA A 143 3.21 6.51 12.23
C ALA A 143 1.76 6.19 11.82
N GLU A 144 1.20 7.01 10.93
CA GLU A 144 -0.13 6.77 10.36
C GLU A 144 0.04 6.29 8.92
N PHE A 145 -0.52 5.12 8.61
CA PHE A 145 -0.72 4.64 7.26
C PHE A 145 -2.13 4.97 6.80
N ARG A 146 -2.25 5.68 5.68
CA ARG A 146 -3.53 5.86 4.99
C ARG A 146 -3.68 4.79 3.94
N LEU A 147 -4.82 4.13 3.90
CA LEU A 147 -5.16 3.13 2.89
C LEU A 147 -6.41 3.57 2.14
N GLY A 148 -6.37 3.50 0.81
CA GLY A 148 -7.54 3.73 -0.02
C GLY A 148 -8.67 2.73 0.26
N ARG A 149 -9.89 3.24 0.41
CA ARG A 149 -11.14 2.47 0.32
C ARG A 149 -12.00 3.05 -0.81
N PRO A 150 -12.92 2.27 -1.40
CA PRO A 150 -13.88 2.82 -2.34
C PRO A 150 -14.63 4.02 -1.73
N ALA A 151 -14.62 5.14 -2.43
CA ALA A 151 -15.38 6.31 -2.06
C ALA A 151 -16.89 6.03 -2.14
N ARG A 152 -17.67 6.67 -1.26
CA ARG A 152 -19.13 6.69 -1.37
C ARG A 152 -19.55 7.66 -2.49
N PRO A 153 -20.76 7.53 -3.05
CA PRO A 153 -21.26 8.48 -4.04
C PRO A 153 -21.16 9.94 -3.56
N GLY A 154 -20.47 10.78 -4.33
CA GLY A 154 -20.24 12.20 -4.03
C GLY A 154 -19.16 12.49 -2.99
N GLU A 155 -18.57 11.48 -2.37
CA GLU A 155 -17.45 11.65 -1.44
C GLU A 155 -16.19 12.07 -2.21
N PRO A 156 -15.49 13.15 -1.81
CA PRO A 156 -14.27 13.58 -2.47
C PRO A 156 -13.14 12.58 -2.24
N TYR A 157 -12.31 12.38 -3.26
CA TYR A 157 -11.16 11.52 -3.16
C TYR A 157 -10.03 12.25 -2.43
N VAL A 158 -9.30 11.55 -1.56
CA VAL A 158 -8.12 12.11 -0.88
C VAL A 158 -6.91 12.18 -1.81
N ALA A 159 -6.85 11.25 -2.76
CA ALA A 159 -5.90 11.27 -3.86
C ALA A 159 -6.72 11.32 -5.14
N SER A 160 -6.69 12.47 -5.80
CA SER A 160 -7.25 12.59 -7.13
C SER A 160 -6.43 11.70 -8.09
N VAL A 161 -7.10 11.20 -9.12
CA VAL A 161 -6.50 10.38 -10.18
C VAL A 161 -6.74 11.05 -11.52
N ASP A 162 -5.89 10.80 -12.52
CA ASP A 162 -6.11 11.32 -13.87
C ASP A 162 -7.49 10.89 -14.39
N ALA A 163 -8.33 11.87 -14.71
CA ALA A 163 -9.72 11.62 -15.08
C ALA A 163 -9.88 10.88 -16.41
N THR A 164 -8.83 10.80 -17.22
CA THR A 164 -8.83 10.19 -18.55
C THR A 164 -8.46 8.70 -18.53
N LEU A 165 -8.00 8.18 -17.39
CA LEU A 165 -7.66 6.77 -17.22
C LEU A 165 -8.85 5.85 -17.53
N PRO A 166 -8.61 4.61 -17.99
CA PRO A 166 -9.67 3.65 -18.21
C PRO A 166 -10.57 3.48 -16.97
N GLY A 167 -11.87 3.66 -17.15
CA GLY A 167 -12.86 3.61 -16.08
C GLY A 167 -13.22 4.96 -15.48
N GLU A 168 -12.33 5.95 -15.53
CA GLU A 168 -12.56 7.28 -14.92
C GLU A 168 -13.58 8.14 -15.67
N VAL A 169 -13.99 9.24 -15.04
CA VAL A 169 -15.13 10.07 -15.48
C VAL A 169 -14.93 10.71 -16.86
N LEU A 170 -13.68 10.92 -17.28
CA LEU A 170 -13.28 11.40 -18.61
C LEU A 170 -12.57 10.32 -19.45
N ALA A 171 -12.77 9.02 -19.16
CA ALA A 171 -12.15 7.93 -19.91
C ALA A 171 -12.30 8.12 -21.43
N GLY A 172 -11.18 7.97 -22.15
CA GLY A 172 -11.08 8.10 -23.60
C GLY A 172 -11.02 9.54 -24.13
N VAL A 173 -11.02 10.56 -23.28
CA VAL A 173 -10.83 11.96 -23.68
C VAL A 173 -9.34 12.26 -23.76
N GLN A 174 -8.89 12.84 -24.88
CA GLN A 174 -7.56 13.44 -25.02
C GLN A 174 -7.61 14.87 -24.49
N ILE A 175 -6.71 15.26 -23.59
CA ILE A 175 -6.72 16.59 -22.96
C ILE A 175 -5.67 17.50 -23.58
N ASP A 176 -4.57 16.94 -24.07
CA ASP A 176 -3.48 17.67 -24.70
C ASP A 176 -3.96 18.65 -25.79
N GLY A 177 -3.51 19.90 -25.67
CA GLY A 177 -3.84 20.97 -26.60
C GLY A 177 -5.26 21.52 -26.49
N LYS A 178 -6.08 21.07 -25.53
CA LYS A 178 -7.42 21.63 -25.30
C LYS A 178 -7.39 22.89 -24.47
N THR A 179 -8.36 23.75 -24.77
CA THR A 179 -8.68 24.94 -23.99
C THR A 179 -9.62 24.63 -22.83
N ALA A 180 -9.65 25.49 -21.82
CA ALA A 180 -10.58 25.41 -20.70
C ALA A 180 -12.04 25.34 -21.17
N ALA A 181 -12.41 26.12 -22.20
CA ALA A 181 -13.77 26.09 -22.77
C ALA A 181 -14.15 24.73 -23.36
N GLU A 182 -13.22 24.08 -24.08
CA GLU A 182 -13.46 22.77 -24.68
C GLU A 182 -13.63 21.69 -23.63
N VAL A 183 -12.78 21.68 -22.59
CA VAL A 183 -12.87 20.70 -21.50
C VAL A 183 -14.13 20.93 -20.65
N VAL A 184 -14.49 22.18 -20.38
CA VAL A 184 -15.76 22.52 -19.69
C VAL A 184 -16.97 22.01 -20.47
N ARG A 185 -16.96 22.11 -21.81
CA ARG A 185 -18.04 21.56 -22.64
C ARG A 185 -18.11 20.04 -22.52
N ILE A 186 -16.98 19.34 -22.61
CA ILE A 186 -16.91 17.89 -22.46
C ILE A 186 -17.40 17.45 -21.07
N ALA A 187 -16.96 18.13 -20.02
CA ALA A 187 -17.40 17.86 -18.65
C ALA A 187 -18.91 18.02 -18.51
N ARG A 188 -19.48 19.10 -19.06
CA ARG A 188 -20.93 19.34 -19.04
C ARG A 188 -21.72 18.28 -19.81
N GLU A 189 -21.24 17.87 -20.98
CA GLU A 189 -21.86 16.78 -21.77
C GLU A 189 -21.91 15.46 -20.98
N ARG A 190 -20.97 15.26 -20.04
CA ARG A 190 -20.93 14.11 -19.13
C ARG A 190 -21.59 14.36 -17.76
N GLY A 191 -22.23 15.50 -17.56
CA GLY A 191 -22.89 15.84 -16.30
C GLY A 191 -21.94 16.14 -15.14
N LEU A 192 -20.68 16.48 -15.43
CA LEU A 192 -19.64 16.73 -14.44
C LEU A 192 -19.56 18.22 -14.09
N ARG A 193 -19.33 18.50 -12.81
CA ARG A 193 -18.93 19.84 -12.33
C ARG A 193 -17.42 20.01 -12.48
N VAL A 194 -16.98 21.24 -12.75
CA VAL A 194 -15.55 21.59 -12.86
C VAL A 194 -15.15 22.42 -11.63
N ILE A 195 -14.10 21.97 -10.95
CA ILE A 195 -13.35 22.72 -9.95
C ILE A 195 -12.08 23.21 -10.64
N TYR A 196 -11.75 24.49 -10.51
CA TYR A 196 -10.61 25.06 -11.23
C TYR A 196 -9.41 25.20 -10.30
N THR A 197 -8.24 24.83 -10.83
CA THR A 197 -6.93 25.11 -10.24
C THR A 197 -6.11 25.85 -11.28
N ILE A 198 -5.43 26.93 -10.88
CA ILE A 198 -4.46 27.62 -11.74
C ILE A 198 -3.07 27.14 -11.37
N ASP A 199 -2.34 26.68 -12.38
CA ASP A 199 -0.96 26.24 -12.25
C ASP A 199 -0.05 27.41 -12.63
N TRP A 200 0.45 28.13 -11.63
CA TRP A 200 1.29 29.30 -11.87
C TRP A 200 2.71 28.88 -12.26
N PRO A 201 3.24 29.35 -13.41
CA PRO A 201 4.57 28.97 -13.85
C PRO A 201 5.63 29.47 -12.86
N LEU A 202 6.62 28.61 -12.64
CA LEU A 202 7.82 28.97 -11.88
C LEU A 202 8.71 29.92 -12.69
N LYS A 203 9.59 30.66 -12.00
CA LYS A 203 10.65 31.40 -12.69
C LYS A 203 11.55 30.45 -13.48
N GLU A 204 11.98 30.85 -14.68
CA GLU A 204 12.86 30.02 -15.51
C GLU A 204 14.13 29.60 -14.74
N GLY A 205 14.53 28.32 -14.87
CA GLY A 205 15.79 27.80 -14.33
C GLY A 205 15.71 27.00 -13.02
N VAL A 206 14.51 26.77 -12.47
CA VAL A 206 14.28 25.86 -11.34
C VAL A 206 13.70 24.53 -11.84
N GLY A 207 14.46 23.45 -11.63
CA GLY A 207 14.09 22.10 -12.06
C GLY A 207 13.07 21.41 -11.14
N PHE A 208 12.39 20.41 -11.72
CA PHE A 208 11.43 19.45 -11.13
C PHE A 208 10.37 20.02 -10.19
N SER A 209 9.28 20.49 -10.81
CA SER A 209 7.89 20.49 -10.30
C SER A 209 7.68 20.80 -8.82
N THR A 210 7.46 22.07 -8.52
CA THR A 210 6.32 22.45 -7.68
C THR A 210 5.81 23.78 -8.22
N GLU A 211 5.01 23.72 -9.29
CA GLU A 211 4.17 24.87 -9.67
C GLU A 211 3.39 25.33 -8.43
N GLY A 212 3.18 26.65 -8.30
CA GLY A 212 2.28 27.11 -7.28
C GLY A 212 0.86 26.91 -7.76
N PHE A 213 0.07 26.20 -6.97
CA PHE A 213 -1.32 25.94 -7.29
C PHE A 213 -2.24 26.88 -6.51
N GLU A 214 -3.10 27.59 -7.22
CA GLU A 214 -4.23 28.28 -6.62
C GLU A 214 -5.48 27.43 -6.86
N GLY A 215 -6.00 26.78 -5.82
CA GLY A 215 -7.14 25.85 -5.92
C GLY A 215 -8.50 26.50 -5.66
N GLU A 216 -9.57 25.80 -6.06
CA GLU A 216 -10.97 26.20 -5.86
C GLU A 216 -11.33 27.59 -6.43
N ILE A 217 -10.78 27.88 -7.62
CA ILE A 217 -10.93 29.19 -8.26
C ILE A 217 -12.33 29.35 -8.87
N PRO A 218 -12.98 30.52 -8.70
CA PRO A 218 -14.24 30.79 -9.39
C PRO A 218 -14.02 30.85 -10.90
N ALA A 219 -14.94 30.26 -11.67
CA ALA A 219 -14.88 30.24 -13.14
C ALA A 219 -14.68 31.62 -13.80
N SER A 220 -15.13 32.70 -13.15
CA SER A 220 -14.96 34.07 -13.64
C SER A 220 -13.51 34.55 -13.71
N ARG A 221 -12.57 33.84 -13.06
CA ARG A 221 -11.13 34.12 -13.12
C ARG A 221 -10.40 33.29 -14.17
N ILE A 222 -11.09 32.38 -14.83
CA ILE A 222 -10.51 31.48 -15.82
C ILE A 222 -10.84 32.03 -17.20
N ASP A 223 -9.81 32.38 -17.97
CA ASP A 223 -10.01 32.70 -19.37
C ASP A 223 -10.37 31.41 -20.12
N PRO A 224 -11.50 31.37 -20.86
CA PRO A 224 -11.89 30.19 -21.63
C PRO A 224 -10.84 29.71 -22.64
N ALA A 225 -9.93 30.58 -23.08
CA ALA A 225 -8.88 30.27 -24.03
C ALA A 225 -7.59 29.72 -23.40
N TRP A 226 -7.47 29.72 -22.08
CA TRP A 226 -6.30 29.13 -21.41
C TRP A 226 -6.20 27.63 -21.67
N ALA A 227 -4.96 27.15 -21.75
CA ALA A 227 -4.69 25.74 -21.98
C ALA A 227 -4.96 24.93 -20.70
N VAL A 228 -5.38 23.68 -20.86
CA VAL A 228 -5.54 22.73 -19.76
C VAL A 228 -4.26 21.92 -19.63
N ALA A 229 -3.65 21.93 -18.44
CA ALA A 229 -2.47 21.12 -18.12
C ALA A 229 -2.87 19.66 -17.86
N SER A 230 -3.87 19.47 -17.01
CA SER A 230 -4.34 18.16 -16.58
C SER A 230 -5.78 18.24 -16.07
N VAL A 231 -6.39 17.07 -15.91
CA VAL A 231 -7.71 16.91 -15.29
C VAL A 231 -7.68 15.71 -14.36
N GLU A 232 -8.20 15.89 -13.16
CA GLU A 232 -8.24 14.85 -12.15
C GLU A 232 -9.68 14.57 -11.72
N THR A 233 -10.01 13.32 -11.41
CA THR A 233 -11.30 12.97 -10.82
C THR A 233 -11.29 13.41 -9.36
N TYR A 234 -12.18 14.34 -9.01
CA TYR A 234 -12.41 14.74 -7.62
C TYR A 234 -13.39 13.77 -6.94
N ASN A 235 -14.44 13.41 -7.65
CA ASN A 235 -15.38 12.35 -7.33
C ASN A 235 -16.18 11.99 -8.60
N ASP A 236 -17.13 11.05 -8.51
CA ASP A 236 -17.96 10.62 -9.65
C ASP A 236 -18.79 11.73 -10.32
N GLY A 237 -18.94 12.90 -9.69
CA GLY A 237 -19.71 14.02 -10.22
C GLY A 237 -18.88 15.27 -10.52
N ALA A 238 -17.56 15.24 -10.31
CA ALA A 238 -16.72 16.43 -10.47
C ALA A 238 -15.27 16.10 -10.84
N ILE A 239 -14.69 17.00 -11.62
CA ILE A 239 -13.26 17.01 -11.93
C ILE A 239 -12.58 18.23 -11.32
N ILE A 240 -11.30 18.11 -10.99
CA ILE A 240 -10.38 19.23 -10.88
C ILE A 240 -9.76 19.44 -12.25
N MET A 241 -9.80 20.67 -12.76
CA MET A 241 -9.17 21.06 -14.01
C MET A 241 -8.04 22.04 -13.72
N HIS A 242 -6.83 21.60 -14.03
CA HIS A 242 -5.62 22.40 -13.94
C HIS A 242 -5.45 23.21 -15.22
N VAL A 243 -5.37 24.53 -15.08
CA VAL A 243 -5.21 25.43 -16.22
C VAL A 243 -3.87 26.16 -16.19
N LEU A 244 -3.25 26.26 -17.35
CA LEU A 244 -2.06 27.06 -17.57
C LEU A 244 -2.49 28.49 -17.91
N PRO A 245 -2.15 29.48 -17.07
CA PRO A 245 -2.51 30.87 -17.32
C PRO A 245 -1.81 31.37 -18.60
N GLY A 246 -2.55 32.09 -19.43
CA GLY A 246 -2.04 32.64 -20.69
C GLY A 246 -1.06 33.80 -20.49
N PRO A 247 -0.41 34.29 -21.57
CA PRO A 247 0.53 35.39 -21.50
C PRO A 247 -0.07 36.63 -20.84
N GLY A 248 0.65 37.20 -19.86
CA GLY A 248 0.25 38.40 -19.13
C GLY A 248 -0.69 38.18 -17.94
N ALA A 249 -1.12 36.95 -17.68
CA ALA A 249 -1.77 36.61 -16.43
C ALA A 249 -0.73 36.56 -15.30
N THR A 250 -1.07 37.16 -14.15
CA THR A 250 -0.20 37.22 -12.97
C THR A 250 -0.91 36.64 -11.75
N PRO A 251 -0.19 35.94 -10.86
CA PRO A 251 -0.77 35.49 -9.60
C PRO A 251 -1.25 36.68 -8.75
N PRO A 252 -2.28 36.49 -7.91
CA PRO A 252 -2.76 37.57 -7.07
C PRO A 252 -1.73 37.92 -5.96
N PRO A 253 -1.70 39.17 -5.46
CA PRO A 253 -0.67 39.63 -4.54
C PRO A 253 -0.55 38.82 -3.23
N GLU A 254 -1.65 38.30 -2.70
CA GLU A 254 -1.67 37.42 -1.53
C GLU A 254 -1.00 36.07 -1.78
N PHE A 255 -1.16 35.51 -2.99
CA PHE A 255 -0.49 34.29 -3.40
C PHE A 255 1.02 34.52 -3.50
N CYS A 256 1.42 35.64 -4.10
CA CYS A 256 2.81 36.08 -4.14
C CYS A 256 3.41 36.35 -2.76
N ARG A 257 2.65 36.82 -1.77
CA ARG A 257 3.16 36.99 -0.39
C ARG A 257 3.44 35.67 0.31
N HIS A 258 2.70 34.61 0.00
CA HIS A 258 2.89 33.31 0.63
C HIS A 258 3.96 32.46 -0.07
N HIS A 259 4.14 32.67 -1.39
CA HIS A 259 4.98 31.83 -2.24
C HIS A 259 6.10 32.56 -2.99
N GLY A 260 6.19 33.89 -2.89
CA GLY A 260 7.19 34.70 -3.59
C GLY A 260 8.63 34.45 -3.13
N ASP A 261 8.79 34.06 -1.86
CA ASP A 261 10.07 33.71 -1.24
C ASP A 261 10.26 32.20 -1.05
N THR A 262 9.28 31.36 -1.44
CA THR A 262 9.42 29.90 -1.35
C THR A 262 10.32 29.38 -2.47
N TYR A 263 11.05 28.29 -2.20
CA TYR A 263 11.85 27.61 -3.21
C TYR A 263 11.07 26.41 -3.76
N PRO A 264 10.89 26.30 -5.09
CA PRO A 264 11.26 27.25 -6.14
C PRO A 264 10.36 28.51 -6.19
N PRO A 265 10.90 29.68 -6.61
CA PRO A 265 10.15 30.93 -6.62
C PRO A 265 9.18 31.02 -7.81
N ILE A 266 7.97 31.49 -7.54
CA ILE A 266 6.91 31.72 -8.52
C ILE A 266 7.17 33.02 -9.29
N ALA A 267 6.78 33.06 -10.57
CA ALA A 267 6.79 34.28 -11.38
C ALA A 267 5.69 35.27 -10.90
N CYS A 268 6.00 35.95 -9.80
CA CYS A 268 5.55 37.29 -9.48
C CYS A 268 6.60 38.29 -10.05
#